data_AF-A0A7W6HNI4-F1
#
_entry.id   AF-A0A7W6HNI4-F1
#
_cell.length_a   1.000
_cell.length_b   1.000
_cell.length_c   1.000
_cell.angle_alpha   90.00
_cell.angle_beta   90.00
_cell.angle_gamma   90.00
#
_symmetry.space_group_name_H-M   'P 1'
#
loop_
_entity.id
_entity.type
_entity.pdbx_description
1 polymer ?
#
loop_
_entity_poly.entity_id
_entity_poly.type
_entity_poly.pdbx_seq_one_letter_code
_entity_poly.pdbx_strand_id
1 'polypeptide(L)'
;MGNYYANAVPALMMMIEMWKAVGINVVPKIYAPGTTPKDPDIFIRNWSNGQWLTDGLTTMVSEFGPGRGIQKRWGWKAPAEFNELCDKVAQLKDGEERSAAFNRLRDIFEDEAPAVLLYQPYDVYAARKAVQWNPVSFETMEFRGNLSFK
;
A
#
# COMPACT_ATOMS: atom_id res chain seq x y z
N MET A 1 -14.57 3.54 2.96
CA MET A 1 -13.68 2.76 2.10
C MET A 1 -14.07 2.98 0.65
N GLY A 2 -13.11 3.29 -0.22
CA GLY A 2 -13.33 3.31 -1.67
C GLY A 2 -13.32 1.88 -2.22
N ASN A 3 -14.22 1.58 -3.15
CA ASN A 3 -14.31 0.26 -3.80
C ASN A 3 -13.51 0.21 -5.12
N TYR A 4 -12.23 0.56 -5.05
CA TYR A 4 -11.37 0.62 -6.24
C TYR A 4 -10.50 -0.62 -6.44
N TYR A 5 -10.37 -1.48 -5.41
CA TYR A 5 -9.68 -2.76 -5.51
C TYR A 5 -10.61 -3.91 -5.82
N ALA A 6 -10.13 -4.83 -6.67
CA ALA A 6 -10.71 -6.15 -6.77
C ALA A 6 -10.75 -6.80 -5.38
N ASN A 7 -11.90 -7.37 -5.02
CA ASN A 7 -12.14 -8.04 -3.74
C ASN A 7 -12.05 -7.16 -2.47
N ALA A 8 -12.04 -5.82 -2.57
CA ALA A 8 -11.98 -4.94 -1.40
C ALA A 8 -13.08 -5.23 -0.36
N VAL A 9 -14.33 -5.35 -0.82
CA VAL A 9 -15.49 -5.62 0.05
C VAL A 9 -15.45 -7.04 0.62
N PRO A 10 -15.27 -8.12 -0.17
CA PRO A 10 -15.08 -9.47 0.36
C PRO A 10 -13.96 -9.58 1.42
N ALA A 11 -12.79 -8.99 1.16
CA ALA A 11 -11.68 -8.99 2.11
C ALA A 11 -12.06 -8.28 3.42
N LEU A 12 -12.74 -7.13 3.34
CA LEU A 12 -13.25 -6.43 4.52
C LEU A 12 -14.26 -7.28 5.31
N MET A 13 -15.17 -7.99 4.65
CA MET A 13 -16.14 -8.85 5.34
C MET A 13 -15.46 -9.97 6.11
N MET A 14 -14.40 -10.58 5.54
CA MET A 14 -13.60 -11.58 6.25
C MET A 14 -12.89 -10.97 7.47
N MET A 15 -12.27 -9.80 7.32
CA MET A 15 -11.60 -9.11 8.43
C MET A 15 -12.56 -8.71 9.54
N ILE A 16 -13.80 -8.34 9.23
CA ILE A 16 -14.84 -8.03 10.23
C ILE A 16 -15.09 -9.22 11.15
N GLU A 17 -15.19 -10.44 10.62
CA GLU A 17 -15.36 -11.63 11.47
C GLU A 17 -14.09 -11.95 12.27
N MET A 18 -12.90 -11.73 11.71
CA MET A 18 -11.63 -11.88 12.45
C MET A 18 -11.52 -10.88 13.62
N TRP A 19 -11.87 -9.62 13.40
CA TRP A 19 -11.88 -8.59 14.45
C TRP A 19 -12.93 -8.85 15.52
N LYS A 20 -14.11 -9.31 15.11
CA LYS A 20 -15.17 -9.71 16.04
C LYS A 20 -14.72 -10.85 16.96
N ALA A 21 -13.95 -11.82 16.47
CA ALA A 21 -13.42 -12.93 17.26
C ALA A 21 -12.50 -12.47 18.41
N VAL A 22 -11.89 -11.29 18.30
CA VAL A 22 -11.06 -10.66 19.35
C VAL A 22 -11.77 -9.49 20.06
N GLY A 23 -13.10 -9.37 19.90
CA GLY A 23 -13.91 -8.38 20.62
C GLY A 23 -13.92 -6.98 20.00
N ILE A 24 -13.46 -6.81 18.76
CA ILE A 24 -13.45 -5.52 18.06
C ILE A 24 -14.61 -5.46 17.08
N ASN A 25 -15.51 -4.48 17.25
CA ASN A 25 -16.63 -4.24 16.34
C ASN A 25 -16.24 -3.24 15.23
N VAL A 26 -16.13 -3.70 13.99
CA VAL A 26 -15.85 -2.85 12.82
C VAL A 26 -17.08 -2.77 11.92
N VAL A 27 -17.53 -1.55 11.63
CA VAL A 27 -18.71 -1.29 10.79
C VAL A 27 -18.26 -0.73 9.43
N PRO A 28 -18.59 -1.40 8.31
CA PRO A 28 -18.19 -0.95 6.98
C PRO A 28 -18.93 0.32 6.58
N LYS A 29 -18.18 1.33 6.10
CA LYS A 29 -18.74 2.50 5.38
C LYS A 29 -18.19 2.53 3.97
N ILE A 30 -19.03 2.33 2.97
CA ILE A 30 -18.64 2.30 1.55
C ILE A 30 -19.03 3.63 0.89
N TYR A 31 -18.11 4.24 0.16
CA TYR A 31 -18.32 5.53 -0.51
C TYR A 31 -18.23 5.37 -2.03
N ALA A 32 -19.01 6.18 -2.74
CA ALA A 32 -18.88 6.29 -4.19
C ALA A 32 -17.55 6.98 -4.57
N PRO A 33 -17.04 6.78 -5.79
CA PRO A 33 -15.89 7.52 -6.30
C PRO A 33 -16.13 9.04 -6.20
N GLY A 34 -15.13 9.77 -5.71
CA GLY A 34 -15.22 11.22 -5.52
C GLY A 34 -16.02 11.69 -4.30
N THR A 35 -16.59 10.78 -3.50
CA THR A 35 -17.37 11.12 -2.29
C THR A 35 -16.68 10.67 -1.00
N THR A 36 -15.35 10.59 -1.00
CA THR A 36 -14.57 10.29 0.22
C THR A 36 -14.89 11.34 1.29
N PRO A 37 -15.20 10.93 2.53
CA PRO A 37 -15.48 11.88 3.61
C PRO A 37 -14.21 12.66 3.99
N LYS A 38 -14.38 13.69 4.82
CA LYS A 38 -13.23 14.46 5.34
C LYS A 38 -12.38 13.58 6.26
N ASP A 39 -11.09 13.85 6.34
CA ASP A 39 -10.13 13.04 7.12
C ASP A 39 -10.57 12.80 8.58
N PRO A 40 -11.10 13.79 9.33
CA PRO A 40 -11.53 13.58 10.70
C PRO A 40 -12.69 12.57 10.87
N ASP A 41 -13.42 12.28 9.78
CA ASP A 41 -14.54 11.34 9.77
C ASP A 41 -14.10 9.90 9.41
N ILE A 42 -12.80 9.69 9.16
CA ILE A 42 -12.22 8.40 8.76
C ILE A 42 -11.40 7.82 9.91
N PHE A 43 -11.78 6.60 10.35
CA PHE A 43 -11.03 5.83 11.34
C PHE A 43 -10.10 4.83 10.66
N ILE A 44 -10.67 3.78 10.07
CA ILE A 44 -9.95 2.75 9.31
C ILE A 44 -10.31 2.90 7.83
N ARG A 45 -9.31 2.81 6.94
CA ARG A 45 -9.52 2.79 5.49
C ARG A 45 -8.58 1.79 4.81
N ASN A 46 -9.00 1.27 3.66
CA ASN A 46 -8.06 0.61 2.76
C ASN A 46 -7.19 1.63 2.05
N TRP A 47 -6.04 1.14 1.60
CA TRP A 47 -5.16 1.85 0.71
C TRP A 47 -4.25 0.84 0.00
N SER A 48 -3.29 1.34 -0.76
CA SER A 48 -2.36 0.57 -1.56
C SER A 48 -1.23 1.43 -2.05
N ASN A 49 -0.10 0.80 -2.25
CA ASN A 49 1.07 1.45 -2.77
C ASN A 49 1.72 0.57 -3.84
N GLY A 50 1.87 1.08 -5.07
CA GLY A 50 2.71 0.46 -6.08
C GLY A 50 4.19 0.61 -5.70
N GLN A 51 4.96 -0.45 -5.85
CA GLN A 51 6.39 -0.45 -5.53
C GLN A 51 7.16 0.02 -6.77
N TRP A 52 7.19 1.34 -6.97
CA TRP A 52 7.48 1.96 -8.27
C TRP A 52 8.96 2.23 -8.56
N LEU A 53 9.85 2.11 -7.58
CA LEU A 53 11.29 2.01 -7.81
C LEU A 53 11.76 0.57 -7.64
N THR A 54 12.84 0.23 -8.33
CA THR A 54 13.65 -0.96 -8.07
C THR A 54 14.52 -0.76 -6.81
N ASP A 55 13.93 -0.20 -5.75
CA ASP A 55 14.60 0.17 -4.51
C ASP A 55 13.62 0.22 -3.33
N GLY A 56 14.10 -0.09 -2.12
CA GLY A 56 13.30 -0.10 -0.88
C GLY A 56 12.80 1.26 -0.42
N LEU A 57 13.30 2.38 -0.98
CA LEU A 57 12.80 3.72 -0.69
C LEU A 57 11.31 3.85 -0.97
N THR A 58 10.80 3.12 -1.96
CA THR A 58 9.39 3.15 -2.31
C THR A 58 8.69 1.87 -1.90
N THR A 59 7.57 1.92 -1.18
CA THR A 59 6.90 3.12 -0.65
C THR A 59 7.18 3.40 0.83
N MET A 60 8.08 2.64 1.46
CA MET A 60 8.41 2.78 2.88
C MET A 60 8.79 4.24 3.23
N VAL A 61 9.79 4.81 2.55
CA VAL A 61 10.23 6.18 2.85
C VAL A 61 9.35 7.22 2.18
N SER A 62 8.90 6.97 0.95
CA SER A 62 8.11 7.96 0.20
C SER A 62 6.72 8.24 0.77
N GLU A 63 6.11 7.28 1.48
CA GLU A 63 4.77 7.41 2.07
C GLU A 63 4.76 7.49 3.60
N PHE A 64 5.65 6.73 4.26
CA PHE A 64 5.68 6.62 5.72
C PHE A 64 6.79 7.43 6.37
N GLY A 65 7.79 7.89 5.61
CA GLY A 65 8.92 8.66 6.12
C GLY A 65 8.54 10.03 6.73
N PRO A 66 9.54 10.73 7.31
CA PRO A 66 9.33 12.02 7.95
C PRO A 66 8.74 13.03 6.98
N GLY A 67 7.69 13.73 7.42
CA GLY A 67 7.03 14.75 6.63
C GLY A 67 6.14 14.25 5.49
N ARG A 68 5.92 12.93 5.37
CA ARG A 68 5.01 12.32 4.39
C ARG A 68 3.58 12.24 4.89
N GLY A 69 2.66 11.81 4.01
CA GLY A 69 1.22 11.83 4.23
C GLY A 69 0.79 11.05 5.47
N ILE A 70 1.38 9.88 5.74
CA ILE A 70 1.01 9.07 6.91
C ILE A 70 1.33 9.77 8.23
N GLN A 71 2.48 10.46 8.32
CA GLN A 71 2.82 11.22 9.53
C GLN A 71 2.12 12.59 9.60
N LYS A 72 2.13 13.37 8.51
CA LYS A 72 1.61 14.76 8.51
C LYS A 72 0.09 14.87 8.43
N ARG A 73 -0.54 14.09 7.56
CA ARG A 73 -2.00 14.14 7.32
C ARG A 73 -2.73 13.16 8.23
N TRP A 74 -2.22 11.93 8.33
CA TRP A 74 -2.86 10.87 9.13
C TRP A 74 -2.33 10.75 10.55
N GLY A 75 -1.35 11.60 10.92
CA GLY A 75 -0.98 11.83 12.30
C GLY A 75 -0.15 10.74 12.95
N TRP A 76 0.42 9.79 12.19
CA TRP A 76 1.32 8.79 12.77
C TRP A 76 2.51 9.48 13.44
N LYS A 77 2.70 9.20 14.74
CA LYS A 77 3.81 9.70 15.56
C LYS A 77 4.93 8.68 15.56
N ALA A 78 5.58 8.51 14.41
CA ALA A 78 6.67 7.55 14.25
C ALA A 78 7.77 7.76 15.31
N PRO A 79 8.40 6.67 15.81
CA PRO A 79 9.59 6.78 16.65
C PRO A 79 10.69 7.60 15.97
N ALA A 80 11.48 8.34 16.77
CA ALA A 80 12.58 9.15 16.23
C ALA A 80 13.55 8.31 15.38
N GLU A 81 13.85 7.09 15.84
CA GLU A 81 14.68 6.10 15.12
C GLU A 81 14.17 5.84 13.70
N PHE A 82 12.85 5.69 13.50
CA PHE A 82 12.27 5.46 12.17
C PHE A 82 12.58 6.60 11.21
N ASN A 83 12.45 7.84 11.69
CA ASN A 83 12.71 9.04 10.89
C ASN A 83 14.20 9.19 10.56
N GLU A 84 15.08 8.95 11.52
CA GLU A 84 16.54 8.96 11.32
C GLU A 84 16.98 7.89 10.31
N LEU A 85 16.42 6.68 10.41
CA LEU A 85 16.71 5.59 9.46
C LEU A 85 16.20 5.91 8.05
N CYS A 86 15.04 6.55 7.91
CA CYS A 86 14.52 7.01 6.63
C CYS A 86 15.49 7.97 5.92
N ASP A 87 16.06 8.93 6.66
CA ASP A 87 17.07 9.85 6.11
C ASP A 87 18.37 9.11 5.75
N LYS A 88 18.79 8.17 6.61
CA LYS A 88 19.99 7.36 6.40
C LYS A 88 19.92 6.50 5.13
N VAL A 89 18.84 5.73 4.92
CA VAL A 89 18.70 4.86 3.74
C VAL A 89 18.58 5.63 2.42
N ALA A 90 18.17 6.90 2.47
CA ALA A 90 18.12 7.78 1.29
C ALA A 90 19.50 8.30 0.85
N GLN A 91 20.49 8.28 1.75
CA GLN A 91 21.84 8.81 1.49
C GLN A 91 22.89 7.71 1.32
N LEU A 92 22.68 6.54 1.92
CA LEU A 92 23.59 5.41 1.79
C LEU A 92 23.56 4.83 0.36
N LYS A 93 24.73 4.38 -0.10
CA LYS A 93 24.85 3.45 -1.23
C LYS A 93 24.42 2.04 -0.82
N ASP A 94 24.19 1.18 -1.80
CA ASP A 94 23.89 -0.23 -1.53
C ASP A 94 25.04 -0.94 -0.80
N GLY A 95 24.67 -1.75 0.19
CA GLY A 95 25.58 -2.45 1.08
C GLY A 95 24.87 -2.98 2.32
N GLU A 96 25.63 -3.69 3.17
CA GLU A 96 25.11 -4.33 4.38
C GLU A 96 24.47 -3.33 5.34
N GLU A 97 25.08 -2.15 5.51
CA GLU A 97 24.55 -1.10 6.39
C GLU A 97 23.18 -0.60 5.93
N ARG A 98 23.00 -0.36 4.63
CA ARG A 98 21.72 0.09 4.07
C ARG A 98 20.64 -0.98 4.16
N SER A 99 21.01 -2.24 3.91
CA SER A 99 20.13 -3.40 4.08
C SER A 99 19.66 -3.56 5.53
N ALA A 100 20.59 -3.48 6.48
CA ALA A 100 20.29 -3.56 7.92
C ALA A 100 19.37 -2.42 8.37
N ALA A 101 19.63 -1.19 7.90
CA ALA A 101 18.77 -0.04 8.18
C ALA A 101 17.34 -0.23 7.63
N PHE A 102 17.18 -0.77 6.42
CA PHE A 102 15.85 -1.12 5.90
C PHE A 102 15.17 -2.24 6.68
N ASN A 103 15.90 -3.26 7.14
CA ASN A 103 15.31 -4.29 8.01
C ASN A 103 14.81 -3.67 9.30
N ARG A 104 15.59 -2.78 9.92
CA ARG A 104 15.14 -2.10 11.13
C ARG A 104 13.91 -1.21 10.90
N LEU A 105 13.82 -0.55 9.74
CA LEU A 105 12.59 0.17 9.34
C LEU A 105 11.38 -0.77 9.24
N ARG A 106 11.55 -1.99 8.73
CA ARG A 106 10.48 -3.00 8.65
C ARG A 106 10.05 -3.47 10.04
N ASP A 107 11.00 -3.74 10.93
CA ASP A 107 10.71 -4.13 12.31
C ASP A 107 9.86 -3.05 13.01
N ILE A 108 10.27 -1.78 12.93
CA ILE A 108 9.53 -0.66 13.54
C ILE A 108 8.15 -0.50 12.89
N PHE A 109 8.04 -0.70 11.58
CA PHE A 109 6.76 -0.63 10.89
C PHE A 109 5.79 -1.72 11.36
N GLU A 110 6.27 -2.95 11.55
CA GLU A 110 5.48 -4.05 12.08
C GLU A 110 5.06 -3.82 13.54
N ASP A 111 5.97 -3.31 14.38
CA ASP A 111 5.71 -2.99 15.79
C ASP A 111 4.69 -1.86 15.97
N GLU A 112 4.81 -0.78 15.20
CA GLU A 112 3.95 0.42 15.30
C GLU A 112 2.64 0.30 14.51
N ALA A 113 2.59 -0.62 13.53
CA ALA A 113 1.45 -0.87 12.64
C ALA A 113 0.75 0.40 12.09
N PRO A 114 1.46 1.41 11.53
CA PRO A 114 0.83 2.60 10.96
C PRO A 114 -0.02 2.28 9.72
N ALA A 115 0.22 1.11 9.12
CA ALA A 115 -0.69 0.39 8.24
C ALA A 115 -0.46 -1.12 8.42
N VAL A 116 -1.42 -1.94 7.99
CA VAL A 116 -1.30 -3.41 8.03
C VAL A 116 -1.27 -3.92 6.59
N LEU A 117 -0.17 -4.57 6.22
CA LEU A 117 -0.01 -5.18 4.90
C LEU A 117 -0.90 -6.43 4.79
N LEU A 118 -1.58 -6.57 3.65
CA LEU A 118 -2.41 -7.74 3.37
C LEU A 118 -1.71 -8.70 2.38
N TYR A 119 -1.53 -8.27 1.13
CA TYR A 119 -0.96 -9.09 0.07
C TYR A 119 -0.59 -8.24 -1.15
N GLN A 120 0.25 -8.80 -2.03
CA GLN A 120 0.38 -8.33 -3.40
C GLN A 120 -0.79 -8.89 -4.22
N PRO A 121 -1.60 -8.06 -4.92
CA PRO A 121 -2.75 -8.55 -5.66
C PRO A 121 -2.33 -9.36 -6.89
N TYR A 122 -3.19 -10.30 -7.28
CA TYR A 122 -3.12 -10.95 -8.59
C TYR A 122 -4.08 -10.23 -9.53
N ASP A 123 -3.53 -9.39 -10.41
CA ASP A 123 -4.33 -8.58 -11.32
C ASP A 123 -4.86 -9.41 -12.49
N VAL A 124 -6.18 -9.49 -12.59
CA VAL A 124 -6.89 -10.28 -13.59
C VAL A 124 -7.57 -9.38 -14.60
N TYR A 125 -7.20 -9.56 -15.86
CA TYR A 125 -7.84 -8.90 -17.00
C TYR A 125 -8.58 -9.92 -17.85
N ALA A 126 -9.61 -9.46 -18.56
CA ALA A 126 -10.31 -10.25 -19.57
C ALA A 126 -10.18 -9.55 -20.93
N ALA A 127 -9.87 -10.32 -21.97
CA ALA A 127 -9.75 -9.82 -23.33
C ALA A 127 -10.43 -10.76 -24.33
N ARG A 128 -10.86 -10.22 -25.48
CA ARG A 128 -11.28 -11.04 -26.61
C ARG A 128 -10.06 -11.82 -27.12
N LYS A 129 -10.23 -13.09 -27.50
CA LYS A 129 -9.12 -13.91 -28.07
C LYS A 129 -8.45 -13.31 -29.31
N ALA A 130 -9.17 -12.46 -30.06
CA ALA A 130 -8.63 -11.76 -31.23
C ALA A 130 -7.72 -10.57 -30.89
N VAL A 131 -7.77 -10.07 -29.64
CA VAL A 131 -6.89 -9.01 -29.14
C VAL A 131 -5.69 -9.68 -28.46
N GLN A 132 -4.51 -9.55 -29.06
CA GLN A 132 -3.27 -10.10 -28.52
C GLN A 132 -2.58 -9.02 -27.67
N TRP A 133 -2.66 -9.18 -26.35
CA TRP A 133 -2.03 -8.32 -25.37
C TRP A 133 -1.66 -9.12 -24.13
N ASN A 134 -0.50 -8.85 -23.55
CA ASN A 134 -0.05 -9.47 -22.29
C ASN A 134 0.01 -8.43 -21.17
N PRO A 135 -0.41 -8.78 -19.94
CA PRO A 135 -0.23 -7.90 -18.78
C PRO A 135 1.26 -7.74 -18.43
N VAL A 136 1.57 -6.68 -17.69
CA VAL A 136 2.89 -6.43 -17.09
C VAL A 136 2.79 -6.55 -15.57
N SER A 137 3.91 -6.69 -14.87
CA SER A 137 3.96 -6.87 -13.41
C SER A 137 3.86 -5.54 -12.63
N PHE A 138 3.12 -4.57 -13.16
CA PHE A 138 2.93 -3.25 -12.58
C PHE A 138 1.52 -2.75 -12.90
N GLU A 139 1.01 -1.78 -12.14
CA GLU A 139 -0.37 -1.26 -12.25
C GLU A 139 -0.59 -0.36 -13.49
N THR A 140 -0.10 -0.80 -14.65
CA THR A 140 -0.19 -0.13 -15.95
C THR A 140 -0.50 -1.13 -17.06
N MET A 141 -0.89 -0.62 -18.24
CA MET A 141 -1.03 -1.42 -19.45
C MET A 141 0.01 -0.94 -20.47
N GLU A 142 0.92 -1.83 -20.91
CA GLU A 142 1.88 -1.52 -21.98
C GLU A 142 1.38 -2.07 -23.31
N PHE A 143 1.34 -1.20 -24.33
CA PHE A 143 0.87 -1.54 -25.67
C PHE A 143 1.98 -1.47 -26.73
N ARG A 144 3.10 -0.78 -26.46
CA ARG A 144 4.24 -0.68 -27.39
C ARG A 144 4.85 -2.06 -27.59
N GLY A 145 4.80 -2.57 -28.81
CA GLY A 145 5.29 -3.92 -29.13
C GLY A 145 4.54 -5.06 -28.43
N ASN A 146 3.40 -4.76 -27.76
CA ASN A 146 2.67 -5.71 -26.93
C ASN A 146 1.14 -5.65 -27.17
N LEU A 147 0.69 -5.05 -28.28
CA LEU A 147 -0.70 -5.04 -28.72
C LEU A 147 -0.80 -5.33 -30.22
N SER A 148 -1.57 -6.34 -30.59
CA SER A 148 -1.98 -6.58 -31.99
C SER A 148 -3.39 -7.19 -32.07
N PHE A 149 -3.98 -7.12 -33.27
CA PHE A 149 -5.31 -7.64 -33.56
C PHE A 149 -5.20 -8.70 -34.67
N LYS A 150 -5.85 -9.85 -34.47
CA LYS A 150 -6.00 -10.90 -35.50
C LYS A 150 -7.22 -10.67 -36.36
#